data_AF-A0A954LGZ8-F1
#
_entry.id   AF-A0A954LGZ8-F1
#
_cell.length_a   1.000
_cell.length_b   1.000
_cell.length_c   1.000
_cell.angle_alpha   90.00
_cell.angle_beta   90.00
_cell.angle_gamma   90.00
#
_symmetry.space_group_name_H-M   'P 1'
#
loop_
_entity.id
_entity.type
_entity.pdbx_description
1 polymer ?
#
loop_
_entity_poly.entity_id
_entity_poly.type
_entity_poly.pdbx_seq_one_letter_code
_entity_poly.pdbx_strand_id
1 'polypeptide(L)'
;MDTTFRLHGLSRLIQGCTCLIAFFGAGLVLVDCAQGEDRCVVLELYVQNDDANSIQAEQLLRNYVTTRKGIEVRLFNVDLEPSHRQRFEQIRNYFQTPQAKTPAVYGCQYLLQDIHDFKDFPHQLDAMLRVTLFTRTGCPKCASAKKYMPELMGSYPAFELIVYDVIQDAEALATFQNLTKKYKVQAPSFPGIYLCNQLSIGYLGDQITGKKIKSILDTWTVPCNSVGKVDPQSESMGNNWEVVLTSYQPPPPTVVREEPKEELDQQSDSFLPLPGSPPLPGDGPLPPGIRLDSIPDSEESTTDLPFLPGKESMEEVTVPFFGALNWQKLGMPVFTIMIGLADGFNPCAMWVLLFLLSILVNLKDRRKILAVAGTFVLVSGVAYFAFMATWLNVFLFIGELRRA
;
A
#
# COMPACT_ATOMS: atom_id res chain seq x y z
N MET A 1 -0.03 9.81 64.15
CA MET A 1 0.46 8.51 64.59
C MET A 1 -0.58 7.49 64.12
N ASP A 2 -0.53 7.10 62.85
CA ASP A 2 0.32 6.00 62.35
C ASP A 2 -0.15 4.65 62.93
N THR A 3 -0.41 3.58 62.21
CA THR A 3 -0.06 3.21 60.82
C THR A 3 -0.84 1.94 60.43
N THR A 4 -1.33 1.94 59.20
CA THR A 4 -1.36 0.84 58.21
C THR A 4 -0.95 -0.59 58.62
N PHE A 5 -1.84 -1.57 58.37
CA PHE A 5 -1.43 -2.87 57.78
C PHE A 5 -2.61 -3.62 57.10
N ARG A 6 -2.37 -4.00 55.83
CA ARG A 6 -2.96 -5.09 55.02
C ARG A 6 -4.42 -5.04 54.54
N LEU A 7 -4.57 -4.57 53.30
CA LEU A 7 -5.35 -5.25 52.26
C LEU A 7 -4.49 -5.28 50.97
N HIS A 8 -3.74 -6.37 50.78
CA HIS A 8 -3.06 -6.70 49.52
C HIS A 8 -3.74 -7.95 48.97
N GLY A 9 -4.46 -7.80 47.87
CA GLY A 9 -5.06 -8.90 47.14
C GLY A 9 -6.39 -8.51 46.50
N LEU A 10 -6.33 -7.74 45.40
CA LEU A 10 -7.37 -7.67 44.33
C LEU A 10 -7.13 -6.56 43.27
N SER A 11 -5.91 -6.01 43.11
CA SER A 11 -5.66 -4.90 42.17
C SER A 11 -4.58 -5.17 41.12
N ARG A 12 -4.65 -6.31 40.41
CA ARG A 12 -3.80 -6.60 39.24
C ARG A 12 -4.53 -7.42 38.17
N LEU A 13 -5.67 -6.92 37.68
CA LEU A 13 -6.32 -7.54 36.52
C LEU A 13 -7.05 -6.57 35.58
N ILE A 14 -6.83 -5.26 35.72
CA ILE A 14 -7.38 -4.27 34.79
C ILE A 14 -6.30 -3.21 34.55
N GLN A 15 -5.41 -3.48 33.59
CA GLN A 15 -4.53 -2.46 33.06
C GLN A 15 -4.40 -2.69 31.54
N GLY A 16 -5.43 -2.23 30.83
CA GLY A 16 -5.54 -2.36 29.39
C GLY A 16 -6.92 -1.98 28.87
N CYS A 17 -7.47 -0.83 29.28
CA CYS A 17 -8.54 -0.13 28.57
C CYS A 17 -8.92 1.14 29.35
N THR A 18 -8.44 2.31 28.93
CA THR A 18 -9.00 3.57 29.42
C THR A 18 -10.18 3.93 28.50
N CYS A 19 -11.33 3.29 28.71
CA CYS A 19 -12.58 3.73 28.10
C CYS A 19 -13.07 4.98 28.83
N LEU A 20 -13.23 6.09 28.10
CA LEU A 20 -13.88 7.28 28.63
C LEU A 20 -15.35 6.96 28.88
N ILE A 21 -15.75 6.88 30.16
CA ILE A 21 -17.15 6.66 30.54
C ILE A 21 -17.90 7.98 30.34
N ALA A 22 -18.64 8.12 29.24
CA ALA A 22 -19.59 9.22 29.08
C ALA A 22 -20.93 8.85 29.72
N PHE A 23 -21.27 9.50 30.84
CA PHE A 23 -22.59 9.41 31.44
C PHE A 23 -23.58 10.31 30.66
N PHE A 24 -24.42 9.71 29.82
CA PHE A 24 -25.68 10.31 29.40
C PHE A 24 -26.83 9.36 29.76
N GLY A 25 -27.76 9.86 30.58
CA GLY A 25 -29.09 9.30 30.88
C GLY A 25 -29.31 7.79 30.73
N ALA A 26 -29.35 7.09 31.87
CA ALA A 26 -30.07 5.82 32.09
C ALA A 26 -29.90 4.67 31.08
N GLY A 27 -28.75 4.55 30.41
CA GLY A 27 -28.40 3.41 29.58
C GLY A 27 -26.90 3.17 29.54
N LEU A 28 -26.46 1.98 29.96
CA LEU A 28 -25.07 1.56 29.83
C LEU A 28 -24.85 1.12 28.37
N VAL A 29 -24.43 2.04 27.51
CA VAL A 29 -24.01 1.69 26.14
C VAL A 29 -22.53 1.29 26.22
N LEU A 30 -22.26 -0.01 26.16
CA LEU A 30 -20.93 -0.51 25.84
C LEU A 30 -20.65 -0.12 24.39
N VAL A 31 -19.81 0.89 24.19
CA VAL A 31 -19.21 1.16 22.88
C VAL A 31 -18.16 0.07 22.70
N ASP A 32 -18.43 -0.90 21.82
CA ASP A 32 -17.43 -1.85 21.36
C ASP A 32 -16.30 -1.05 20.70
N CYS A 33 -15.16 -0.89 21.39
CA CYS A 33 -13.93 -0.51 20.74
C CYS A 33 -13.53 -1.69 19.84
N ALA A 34 -13.63 -1.51 18.53
CA ALA A 34 -13.02 -2.42 17.56
C ALA A 34 -11.49 -2.37 17.72
N GLN A 35 -10.96 -3.10 18.70
CA GLN A 35 -9.54 -3.32 18.90
C GLN A 35 -9.12 -4.39 17.87
N GLY A 36 -8.60 -3.96 16.72
CA GLY A 36 -7.95 -4.88 15.79
C GLY A 36 -6.74 -5.52 16.48
N GLU A 37 -6.63 -6.84 16.44
CA GLU A 37 -5.49 -7.56 17.00
C GLU A 37 -4.18 -7.11 16.34
N ASP A 38 -3.15 -6.83 17.15
CA ASP A 38 -1.81 -6.49 16.67
C ASP A 38 -1.26 -7.58 15.74
N ARG A 39 -0.71 -7.16 14.61
CA ARG A 39 -0.10 -8.04 13.61
C ARG A 39 1.40 -7.84 13.53
N CYS A 40 2.13 -8.94 13.55
CA CYS A 40 3.57 -8.99 13.52
C CYS A 40 4.03 -9.28 12.09
N VAL A 41 4.96 -8.48 11.57
CA VAL A 41 5.60 -8.75 10.28
C VAL A 41 6.51 -9.96 10.42
N VAL A 42 6.46 -10.87 9.44
CA VAL A 42 7.32 -12.05 9.40
C VAL A 42 8.50 -11.78 8.49
N LEU A 43 9.71 -12.05 8.97
CA LEU A 43 10.95 -12.04 8.20
C LEU A 43 11.55 -13.45 8.18
N GLU A 44 11.89 -13.96 7.01
CA GLU A 44 12.61 -15.23 6.87
C GLU A 44 14.11 -14.96 6.78
N LEU A 45 14.90 -15.54 7.69
CA LEU A 45 16.36 -15.46 7.70
C LEU A 45 16.93 -16.82 7.26
N TYR A 46 17.64 -16.83 6.13
CA TYR A 46 18.33 -18.00 5.60
C TYR A 46 19.81 -17.97 5.99
N VAL A 47 20.30 -19.04 6.59
CA VAL A 47 21.68 -19.20 7.09
C VAL A 47 22.28 -20.52 6.65
N GLN A 48 23.61 -20.61 6.69
CA GLN A 48 24.36 -21.85 6.47
C GLN A 48 25.26 -22.16 7.67
N ASN A 49 25.66 -23.41 7.83
CA ASN A 49 26.55 -23.82 8.92
C ASN A 49 27.96 -23.26 8.73
N ASP A 50 28.66 -23.06 9.85
CA ASP A 50 30.06 -22.64 9.90
C ASP A 50 30.39 -21.34 9.13
N ASP A 51 29.38 -20.50 8.86
CA ASP A 51 29.54 -19.20 8.23
C ASP A 51 29.48 -18.07 9.26
N ALA A 52 30.59 -17.37 9.41
CA ALA A 52 30.71 -16.25 10.35
C ALA A 52 29.68 -15.14 10.04
N ASN A 53 29.36 -14.91 8.77
CA ASN A 53 28.37 -13.90 8.38
C ASN A 53 26.96 -14.31 8.82
N SER A 54 26.60 -15.58 8.71
CA SER A 54 25.33 -16.12 9.17
C SER A 54 25.12 -15.93 10.68
N ILE A 55 26.15 -16.20 11.49
CA ILE A 55 26.11 -15.97 12.95
C ILE A 55 25.91 -14.48 13.24
N GLN A 56 26.63 -13.60 12.54
CA GLN A 56 26.55 -12.15 12.75
C GLN A 56 25.20 -11.58 12.32
N ALA A 57 24.65 -12.03 11.18
CA ALA A 57 23.33 -11.63 10.68
C ALA A 57 22.23 -12.01 11.67
N GLU A 58 22.29 -13.22 12.23
CA GLU A 58 21.34 -13.68 13.24
C GLU A 58 21.38 -12.81 14.50
N GLN A 59 22.57 -12.51 15.02
CA GLN A 59 22.73 -11.65 16.21
C GLN A 59 22.20 -10.23 15.98
N LEU A 60 22.48 -9.64 14.83
CA LEU A 60 22.00 -8.31 14.48
C LEU A 60 20.48 -8.27 14.31
N LEU A 61 19.91 -9.27 13.65
CA LEU A 61 18.47 -9.36 13.48
C LEU A 61 17.77 -9.56 14.83
N ARG A 62 18.34 -10.37 15.73
CA ARG A 62 17.85 -10.51 17.12
C ARG A 62 17.85 -9.17 17.86
N ASN A 63 18.92 -8.39 17.77
CA ASN A 63 19.00 -7.06 18.37
C ASN A 63 18.01 -6.07 17.74
N TYR A 64 17.79 -6.17 16.42
CA TYR A 64 16.81 -5.34 15.73
C TYR A 64 15.38 -5.64 16.20
N VAL A 65 15.02 -6.91 16.34
CA VAL A 65 13.69 -7.34 16.83
C VAL A 65 13.43 -6.92 18.28
N THR A 66 14.45 -6.87 19.14
CA THR A 66 14.26 -6.40 20.53
C THR A 66 14.05 -4.89 20.63
N THR A 67 14.57 -4.12 19.68
CA THR A 67 14.39 -2.66 19.64
C THR A 67 13.10 -2.22 18.94
N ARG A 68 12.53 -3.07 18.07
CA ARG A 68 11.32 -2.77 17.29
C ARG A 68 10.23 -3.83 17.51
N LYS A 69 9.12 -3.40 18.11
CA LYS A 69 7.96 -4.29 18.36
C LYS A 69 7.32 -4.74 17.04
N GLY A 70 6.65 -5.89 17.08
CA GLY A 70 5.83 -6.36 15.95
C GLY A 70 6.59 -7.13 14.88
N ILE A 71 7.79 -7.66 15.17
CA ILE A 71 8.57 -8.44 14.21
C ILE A 71 8.69 -9.89 14.69
N GLU A 72 8.36 -10.83 13.81
CA GLU A 72 8.60 -12.26 13.95
C GLU A 72 9.70 -12.66 12.96
N VAL A 73 10.70 -13.41 13.43
CA VAL A 73 11.77 -13.93 12.58
C VAL A 73 11.68 -15.45 12.52
N ARG A 74 11.66 -15.99 11.30
CA ARG A 74 11.73 -17.42 11.01
C ARG A 74 13.11 -17.75 10.48
N LEU A 75 13.85 -18.59 11.20
CA LEU A 75 15.21 -18.95 10.85
C LEU A 75 15.21 -20.28 10.09
N PHE A 76 15.81 -20.28 8.91
CA PHE A 76 15.90 -21.43 8.02
C PHE A 76 17.36 -21.73 7.71
N ASN A 77 17.83 -22.91 8.13
CA ASN A 77 19.18 -23.36 7.85
C ASN A 77 19.21 -24.26 6.61
N VAL A 78 19.93 -23.84 5.56
CA VAL A 78 19.96 -24.51 4.25
C VAL A 78 20.81 -25.79 4.21
N ASP A 79 21.58 -26.05 5.27
CA ASP A 79 22.39 -27.25 5.43
C ASP A 79 21.71 -28.33 6.27
N LEU A 80 20.77 -27.94 7.14
CA LEU A 80 20.05 -28.88 8.02
C LEU A 80 18.86 -29.54 7.32
N GLU A 81 18.09 -28.80 6.52
CA GLU A 81 16.89 -29.35 5.87
C GLU A 81 16.84 -29.07 4.36
N PRO A 82 16.47 -30.09 3.54
CA PRO A 82 16.28 -29.90 2.10
C PRO A 82 15.16 -28.91 1.74
N SER A 83 14.11 -28.84 2.56
CA SER A 83 12.97 -27.90 2.42
C SER A 83 13.46 -26.45 2.40
N HIS A 84 14.33 -26.06 3.35
CA HIS A 84 14.91 -24.72 3.46
C HIS A 84 15.76 -24.36 2.24
N ARG A 85 16.57 -25.31 1.76
CA ARG A 85 17.38 -25.12 0.56
C ARG A 85 16.52 -24.92 -0.68
N GLN A 86 15.53 -25.79 -0.89
CA GLN A 86 14.59 -25.68 -2.01
C GLN A 86 13.84 -24.36 -1.96
N ARG A 87 13.39 -23.95 -0.78
CA ARG A 87 12.72 -22.69 -0.56
C ARG A 87 13.61 -21.50 -0.89
N PHE A 88 14.86 -21.50 -0.43
CA PHE A 88 15.81 -20.43 -0.75
C PHE A 88 16.07 -20.34 -2.27
N GLU A 89 16.20 -21.48 -2.95
CA GLU A 89 16.32 -21.52 -4.42
C GLU A 89 15.07 -20.97 -5.13
N GLN A 90 13.86 -21.24 -4.62
CA GLN A 90 12.63 -20.63 -5.15
C GLN A 90 12.68 -19.09 -5.04
N ILE A 91 13.15 -18.57 -3.91
CA ILE A 91 13.30 -17.12 -3.70
C ILE A 91 14.33 -16.55 -4.67
N ARG A 92 15.50 -17.17 -4.83
CA ARG A 92 16.54 -16.73 -5.79
C ARG A 92 16.02 -16.69 -7.22
N ASN A 93 15.27 -17.72 -7.62
CA ASN A 93 14.66 -17.78 -8.94
C ASN A 93 13.60 -16.68 -9.13
N TYR A 94 12.80 -16.42 -8.10
CA TYR A 94 11.83 -15.33 -8.09
C TYR A 94 12.53 -13.98 -8.27
N PHE A 95 13.56 -13.65 -7.50
CA PHE A 95 14.31 -12.38 -7.67
C PHE A 95 15.28 -12.36 -8.86
N GLN A 96 15.41 -13.47 -9.60
CA GLN A 96 16.37 -13.61 -10.71
C GLN A 96 17.83 -13.38 -10.26
N THR A 97 18.17 -13.79 -9.04
CA THR A 97 19.49 -13.65 -8.41
C THR A 97 20.11 -15.01 -8.07
N PRO A 98 20.46 -15.85 -9.07
CA PRO A 98 21.03 -17.17 -8.84
C PRO A 98 22.40 -17.15 -8.12
N GLN A 99 23.06 -15.99 -8.06
CA GLN A 99 24.30 -15.80 -7.32
C GLN A 99 24.10 -15.43 -5.84
N ALA A 100 22.86 -15.18 -5.38
CA ALA A 100 22.60 -14.81 -3.99
C ALA A 100 23.08 -15.91 -3.04
N LYS A 101 23.77 -15.50 -1.98
CA LYS A 101 24.32 -16.37 -0.94
C LYS A 101 23.66 -16.09 0.40
N THR A 102 23.74 -17.05 1.32
CA THR A 102 23.45 -16.82 2.73
C THR A 102 24.59 -15.99 3.37
N PRO A 103 24.30 -15.20 4.42
CA PRO A 103 22.97 -14.97 4.99
C PRO A 103 22.09 -14.10 4.08
N ALA A 104 20.79 -14.40 4.08
CA ALA A 104 19.81 -13.63 3.33
C ALA A 104 18.51 -13.45 4.12
N VAL A 105 17.91 -12.26 4.04
CA VAL A 105 16.61 -11.97 4.66
C VAL A 105 15.55 -11.73 3.61
N TYR A 106 14.46 -12.47 3.68
CA TYR A 106 13.30 -12.34 2.82
C TYR A 106 12.09 -11.83 3.61
N GLY A 107 11.43 -10.80 3.10
CA GLY A 107 10.22 -10.25 3.71
C GLY A 107 9.73 -9.02 2.96
N CYS A 108 8.42 -8.77 2.99
CA CYS A 108 7.80 -7.59 2.39
C CYS A 108 8.23 -7.40 0.91
N GLN A 109 8.37 -8.50 0.18
CA GLN A 109 8.79 -8.54 -1.23
C GLN A 109 10.22 -8.01 -1.51
N TYR A 110 11.05 -7.94 -0.48
CA TYR A 110 12.49 -7.65 -0.55
C TYR A 110 13.31 -8.91 -0.28
N LEU A 111 14.48 -8.99 -0.90
CA LEU A 111 15.54 -9.95 -0.59
C LEU A 111 16.81 -9.17 -0.25
N LEU A 112 17.18 -9.14 1.03
CA LEU A 112 18.45 -8.58 1.49
C LEU A 112 19.49 -9.69 1.39
N GLN A 113 20.49 -9.49 0.54
CA GLN A 113 21.57 -10.45 0.24
C GLN A 113 22.93 -9.75 0.34
N ASP A 114 24.02 -10.51 0.27
CA ASP A 114 25.40 -10.00 0.30
C ASP A 114 25.67 -9.15 1.55
N ILE A 115 25.13 -9.59 2.70
CA ILE A 115 25.27 -8.91 4.00
C ILE A 115 26.71 -9.09 4.50
N HIS A 116 27.61 -8.26 3.97
CA HIS A 116 29.04 -8.25 4.32
C HIS A 116 29.41 -6.99 5.11
N ASP A 117 28.74 -5.87 4.82
CA ASP A 117 28.84 -4.64 5.61
C ASP A 117 27.60 -4.50 6.49
N PHE A 118 27.70 -5.09 7.69
CA PHE A 118 26.65 -5.10 8.69
C PHE A 118 26.31 -3.72 9.25
N LYS A 119 27.03 -2.66 8.86
CA LYS A 119 26.73 -1.28 9.25
C LYS A 119 25.43 -0.77 8.64
N ASP A 120 25.15 -1.15 7.40
CA ASP A 120 23.97 -0.66 6.66
C ASP A 120 22.74 -1.56 6.84
N PHE A 121 22.93 -2.77 7.35
CA PHE A 121 21.88 -3.77 7.49
C PHE A 121 20.64 -3.29 8.29
N PRO A 122 20.77 -2.56 9.42
CA PRO A 122 19.60 -1.99 10.10
C PRO A 122 18.83 -0.97 9.25
N HIS A 123 19.55 -0.14 8.46
CA HIS A 123 18.91 0.83 7.56
C HIS A 123 18.16 0.15 6.42
N GLN A 124 18.67 -0.98 5.91
CA GLN A 124 17.98 -1.79 4.92
C GLN A 124 16.69 -2.42 5.48
N LEU A 125 16.72 -2.90 6.72
CA LEU A 125 15.53 -3.39 7.43
C LEU A 125 14.51 -2.28 7.68
N ASP A 126 14.94 -1.09 8.11
CA ASP A 126 14.06 0.07 8.28
C ASP A 126 13.38 0.46 6.97
N ALA A 127 14.11 0.43 5.85
CA ALA A 127 13.57 0.72 4.53
C ALA A 127 12.59 -0.36 4.04
N MET A 128 12.87 -1.64 4.35
CA MET A 128 11.95 -2.76 4.07
C MET A 128 10.63 -2.61 4.82
N LEU A 129 10.68 -2.14 6.08
CA LEU A 129 9.52 -1.99 6.97
C LEU A 129 8.91 -0.58 6.93
N ARG A 130 9.18 0.18 5.87
CA ARG A 130 8.65 1.53 5.68
C ARG A 130 7.40 1.53 4.80
N VAL A 131 6.40 2.30 5.22
CA VAL A 131 5.23 2.67 4.43
C VAL A 131 5.35 4.15 4.11
N THR A 132 5.54 4.49 2.84
CA THR A 132 5.72 5.88 2.41
C THR A 132 4.46 6.44 1.74
N LEU A 133 3.97 7.57 2.25
CA LEU A 133 2.82 8.30 1.73
C LEU A 133 3.28 9.63 1.11
N PHE A 134 3.40 9.68 -0.20
CA PHE A 134 3.65 10.91 -0.97
C PHE A 134 2.37 11.70 -1.14
N THR A 135 2.39 12.97 -0.75
CA THR A 135 1.23 13.89 -0.78
C THR A 135 1.59 15.23 -1.39
N ARG A 136 0.59 16.09 -1.59
CA ARG A 136 0.76 17.49 -1.98
C ARG A 136 -0.24 18.38 -1.26
N THR A 137 0.13 19.63 -1.00
CA THR A 137 -0.78 20.67 -0.49
C THR A 137 -2.02 20.82 -1.38
N GLY A 138 -3.19 21.00 -0.77
CA GLY A 138 -4.46 21.20 -1.48
C GLY A 138 -5.07 19.94 -2.12
N CYS A 139 -4.62 18.74 -1.76
CA CYS A 139 -5.12 17.47 -2.26
C CYS A 139 -6.17 16.82 -1.33
N PRO A 140 -7.48 16.80 -1.68
CA PRO A 140 -8.52 16.24 -0.79
C PRO A 140 -8.33 14.74 -0.54
N LYS A 141 -7.91 13.98 -1.55
CA LYS A 141 -7.63 12.54 -1.42
C LYS A 141 -6.44 12.25 -0.52
N CYS A 142 -5.47 13.15 -0.49
CA CYS A 142 -4.32 13.04 0.40
C CYS A 142 -4.74 13.26 1.86
N ALA A 143 -5.65 14.20 2.13
CA ALA A 143 -6.22 14.40 3.46
C ALA A 143 -6.96 13.14 3.95
N SER A 144 -7.76 12.48 3.08
CA SER A 144 -8.40 11.21 3.42
C SER A 144 -7.39 10.11 3.76
N ALA A 145 -6.34 9.95 2.95
CA ALA A 145 -5.29 8.97 3.22
C ALA A 145 -4.51 9.29 4.51
N LYS A 146 -4.18 10.56 4.77
CA LYS A 146 -3.51 10.99 6.02
C LYS A 146 -4.35 10.69 7.26
N LYS A 147 -5.68 10.63 7.15
CA LYS A 147 -6.57 10.21 8.25
C LYS A 147 -6.55 8.69 8.46
N TYR A 148 -6.64 7.91 7.39
CA TYR A 148 -6.76 6.46 7.46
C TYR A 148 -5.44 5.73 7.75
N MET A 149 -4.33 6.19 7.17
CA MET A 149 -3.05 5.47 7.26
C MET A 149 -2.53 5.32 8.70
N PRO A 150 -2.55 6.34 9.57
CA PRO A 150 -2.14 6.18 10.97
C PRO A 150 -3.01 5.19 11.74
N GLU A 151 -4.33 5.20 11.50
CA GLU A 151 -5.26 4.23 12.10
C GLU A 151 -4.91 2.81 11.66
N LEU A 152 -4.64 2.60 10.35
CA LEU A 152 -4.24 1.31 9.83
C LEU A 152 -2.92 0.83 10.47
N MET A 153 -1.90 1.71 10.57
CA MET A 153 -0.61 1.33 11.16
C MET A 153 -0.68 0.98 12.64
N GLY A 154 -1.74 1.41 13.35
CA GLY A 154 -1.99 0.99 14.73
C GLY A 154 -2.03 -0.52 14.90
N SER A 155 -2.51 -1.26 13.89
CA SER A 155 -2.53 -2.73 13.89
C SER A 155 -1.24 -3.39 13.38
N TYR A 156 -0.25 -2.63 12.92
CA TYR A 156 0.99 -3.15 12.34
C TYR A 156 2.22 -2.45 12.96
N PRO A 157 2.53 -2.71 14.24
CA PRO A 157 3.52 -1.95 15.01
C PRO A 157 4.96 -2.00 14.47
N ALA A 158 5.29 -2.98 13.62
CA ALA A 158 6.60 -3.02 12.97
C ALA A 158 6.74 -2.08 11.78
N PHE A 159 5.66 -1.60 11.17
CA PHE A 159 5.74 -0.72 10.00
C PHE A 159 5.81 0.75 10.40
N GLU A 160 6.73 1.49 9.80
CA GLU A 160 6.88 2.93 10.04
C GLU A 160 6.24 3.71 8.88
N LEU A 161 5.22 4.52 9.19
CA LEU A 161 4.60 5.41 8.22
C LEU A 161 5.38 6.71 8.10
N ILE A 162 5.88 7.00 6.90
CA ILE A 162 6.53 8.26 6.56
C ILE A 162 5.67 9.00 5.54
N VAL A 163 5.44 10.29 5.77
CA VAL A 163 4.62 11.14 4.89
C VAL A 163 5.48 12.24 4.32
N TYR A 164 5.47 12.41 3.00
CA TYR A 164 6.14 13.52 2.31
C TYR A 164 5.13 14.46 1.68
N ASP A 165 5.43 15.75 1.68
CA ASP A 165 4.79 16.71 0.78
C ASP A 165 5.75 17.03 -0.37
N VAL A 166 5.43 16.56 -1.57
CA VAL A 166 6.32 16.70 -2.74
C VAL A 166 6.43 18.14 -3.25
N ILE A 167 5.60 19.07 -2.75
CA ILE A 167 5.71 20.49 -3.06
C ILE A 167 6.78 21.14 -2.18
N GLN A 168 6.91 20.69 -0.93
CA GLN A 168 7.86 21.23 0.03
C GLN A 168 9.21 20.50 -0.02
N ASP A 169 9.22 19.23 -0.43
CA ASP A 169 10.39 18.37 -0.46
C ASP A 169 10.72 17.93 -1.89
N ALA A 170 11.76 18.55 -2.46
CA ALA A 170 12.23 18.26 -3.81
C ALA A 170 12.85 16.86 -3.94
N GLU A 171 13.44 16.32 -2.86
CA GLU A 171 14.02 14.98 -2.84
C GLU A 171 12.91 13.92 -2.82
N ALA A 172 11.84 14.16 -2.05
CA ALA A 172 10.65 13.32 -2.08
C ALA A 172 9.97 13.31 -3.45
N LEU A 173 9.90 14.46 -4.13
CA LEU A 173 9.39 14.55 -5.50
C LEU A 173 10.24 13.73 -6.47
N ALA A 174 11.56 13.88 -6.42
CA ALA A 174 12.49 13.11 -7.27
C ALA A 174 12.37 11.61 -7.01
N THR A 175 12.28 11.21 -5.74
CA THR A 175 12.06 9.83 -5.32
C THR A 175 10.74 9.28 -5.88
N PHE A 176 9.65 10.03 -5.75
CA PHE A 176 8.35 9.64 -6.30
C PHE A 176 8.38 9.52 -7.83
N GLN A 177 9.04 10.43 -8.53
CA GLN A 177 9.20 10.35 -9.99
C GLN A 177 10.02 9.14 -10.43
N ASN A 178 11.07 8.79 -9.69
CA ASN A 178 11.86 7.59 -9.97
C ASN A 178 11.04 6.32 -9.74
N LEU A 179 10.23 6.29 -8.68
CA LEU A 179 9.29 5.21 -8.42
C LEU A 179 8.25 5.09 -9.54
N THR A 180 7.59 6.17 -9.94
CA THR A 180 6.55 6.10 -11.00
C THR A 180 7.13 5.66 -12.34
N LYS A 181 8.36 6.07 -12.68
CA LYS A 181 9.11 5.55 -13.84
C LYS A 181 9.43 4.06 -13.69
N LYS A 182 9.98 3.64 -12.55
CA LYS A 182 10.30 2.23 -12.25
C LYS A 182 9.06 1.36 -12.48
N TYR A 183 7.95 1.72 -11.83
CA TYR A 183 6.68 1.01 -11.90
C TYR A 183 5.85 1.30 -13.16
N LYS A 184 6.41 2.02 -14.16
CA LYS A 184 5.78 2.34 -15.45
C LYS A 184 4.36 2.92 -15.31
N VAL A 185 4.17 3.76 -14.29
CA VAL A 185 2.91 4.45 -14.04
C VAL A 185 2.71 5.52 -15.10
N GLN A 186 1.68 5.35 -15.93
CA GLN A 186 1.40 6.28 -17.03
C GLN A 186 0.83 7.63 -16.54
N ALA A 187 -0.01 7.60 -15.51
CA ALA A 187 -0.66 8.78 -14.95
C ALA A 187 -0.37 8.87 -13.43
N PRO A 188 0.80 9.38 -13.02
CA PRO A 188 1.12 9.55 -11.61
C PRO A 188 0.17 10.56 -10.98
N SER A 189 -0.35 10.23 -9.79
CA SER A 189 -1.23 11.11 -9.03
C SER A 189 -1.01 10.93 -7.54
N PHE A 190 -1.58 11.84 -6.74
CA PHE A 190 -1.45 11.84 -5.30
C PHE A 190 -2.78 11.48 -4.61
N PRO A 191 -2.74 10.78 -3.47
CA PRO A 191 -1.52 10.32 -2.80
C PRO A 191 -0.86 9.14 -3.52
N GLY A 192 0.47 9.07 -3.46
CA GLY A 192 1.24 7.90 -3.85
C GLY A 192 1.61 7.11 -2.60
N ILE A 193 1.30 5.82 -2.55
CA ILE A 193 1.55 4.96 -1.39
C ILE A 193 2.53 3.87 -1.82
N TYR A 194 3.69 3.82 -1.17
CA TYR A 194 4.74 2.85 -1.45
C TYR A 194 5.01 2.00 -0.20
N LEU A 195 4.87 0.68 -0.33
CA LEU A 195 5.15 -0.28 0.73
C LEU A 195 5.42 -1.66 0.12
N CYS A 196 6.24 -2.48 0.77
CA CYS A 196 6.57 -3.84 0.33
C CYS A 196 6.87 -3.98 -1.17
N ASN A 197 7.71 -3.09 -1.70
CA ASN A 197 8.09 -3.01 -3.12
C ASN A 197 6.87 -2.93 -4.06
N GLN A 198 5.81 -2.25 -3.62
CA GLN A 198 4.61 -1.98 -4.41
C GLN A 198 4.25 -0.50 -4.34
N LEU A 199 3.92 0.08 -5.50
CA LEU A 199 3.44 1.44 -5.62
C LEU A 199 1.94 1.46 -5.94
N SER A 200 1.15 2.12 -5.09
CA SER A 200 -0.27 2.41 -5.32
C SER A 200 -0.48 3.89 -5.56
N ILE A 201 -1.30 4.22 -6.55
CA ILE A 201 -1.54 5.60 -7.00
C ILE A 201 -3.00 5.98 -6.75
N GLY A 202 -3.20 7.13 -6.10
CA GLY A 202 -4.51 7.67 -5.76
C GLY A 202 -5.18 6.98 -4.56
N TYR A 203 -6.26 7.59 -4.08
CA TYR A 203 -7.03 7.08 -2.95
C TYR A 203 -8.53 7.19 -3.22
N LEU A 204 -9.17 6.04 -3.47
CA LEU A 204 -10.61 5.97 -3.76
C LEU A 204 -11.46 5.87 -2.48
N GLY A 205 -10.83 5.55 -1.35
CA GLY A 205 -11.45 5.39 -0.03
C GLY A 205 -10.96 4.13 0.67
N ASP A 206 -11.30 4.02 1.94
CA ASP A 206 -10.83 2.98 2.86
C ASP A 206 -11.26 1.58 2.40
N GLN A 207 -12.43 1.49 1.77
CA GLN A 207 -13.00 0.23 1.28
C GLN A 207 -12.38 -0.28 -0.04
N ILE A 208 -11.60 0.54 -0.74
CA ILE A 208 -10.98 0.15 -2.02
C ILE A 208 -9.47 0.23 -1.88
N THR A 209 -8.92 1.43 -1.79
CA THR A 209 -7.49 1.63 -1.64
C THR A 209 -7.05 1.16 -0.26
N GLY A 210 -7.76 1.52 0.81
CA GLY A 210 -7.40 1.08 2.16
C GLY A 210 -7.37 -0.45 2.31
N LYS A 211 -8.41 -1.15 1.86
CA LYS A 211 -8.45 -2.61 1.80
C LYS A 211 -7.30 -3.21 0.99
N LYS A 212 -6.93 -2.60 -0.14
CA LYS A 212 -5.75 -3.04 -0.93
C LYS A 212 -4.47 -2.93 -0.12
N ILE A 213 -4.22 -1.79 0.54
CA ILE A 213 -3.04 -1.59 1.39
C ILE A 213 -3.04 -2.58 2.56
N LYS A 214 -4.18 -2.76 3.23
CA LYS A 214 -4.35 -3.75 4.30
C LYS A 214 -4.04 -5.17 3.81
N SER A 215 -4.54 -5.56 2.64
CA SER A 215 -4.26 -6.88 2.06
C SER A 215 -2.78 -7.11 1.78
N ILE A 216 -2.04 -6.06 1.36
CA ILE A 216 -0.58 -6.15 1.20
C ILE A 216 0.07 -6.42 2.56
N LEU A 217 -0.29 -5.66 3.60
CA LEU A 217 0.27 -5.85 4.95
C LEU A 217 -0.09 -7.22 5.55
N ASP A 218 -1.34 -7.66 5.40
CA ASP A 218 -1.82 -8.97 5.86
C ASP A 218 -1.03 -10.13 5.23
N THR A 219 -0.58 -9.98 3.98
CA THR A 219 0.23 -10.99 3.26
C THR A 219 1.56 -11.25 3.95
N TRP A 220 2.13 -10.23 4.61
CA TRP A 220 3.46 -10.28 5.24
C TRP A 220 3.40 -10.36 6.76
N THR A 221 2.21 -10.49 7.34
CA THR A 221 2.03 -10.40 8.78
C THR A 221 1.16 -11.53 9.31
N VAL A 222 1.34 -11.86 10.58
CA VAL A 222 0.54 -12.84 11.34
C VAL A 222 0.07 -12.20 12.66
N PRO A 223 -1.01 -12.70 13.31
CA PRO A 223 -1.39 -12.20 14.63
C PRO A 223 -0.23 -12.33 15.62
N CYS A 224 0.14 -11.26 16.33
CA CYS A 224 1.32 -11.30 17.21
C CYS A 224 1.22 -12.33 18.35
N ASN A 225 0.00 -12.72 18.73
CA ASN A 225 -0.25 -13.71 19.78
C ASN A 225 -0.02 -15.16 19.34
N SER A 226 0.39 -15.42 18.10
CA SER A 226 0.71 -16.78 17.65
C SER A 226 2.05 -17.32 18.18
N VAL A 227 2.85 -16.58 18.95
CA VAL A 227 4.13 -17.08 19.51
C VAL A 227 4.45 -16.54 20.91
N GLY A 228 4.96 -17.43 21.77
CA GLY A 228 5.24 -17.25 23.19
C GLY A 228 6.30 -16.19 23.53
N LYS A 229 6.15 -15.61 24.73
CA LYS A 229 6.98 -14.55 25.31
C LYS A 229 8.39 -15.06 25.64
N VAL A 230 9.43 -14.37 25.19
CA VAL A 230 10.82 -14.59 25.62
C VAL A 230 11.11 -13.76 26.88
N ASP A 231 11.55 -14.43 27.95
CA ASP A 231 12.04 -13.80 29.19
C ASP A 231 13.54 -13.45 29.02
N PRO A 232 13.98 -12.19 29.23
CA PRO A 232 15.34 -11.75 28.91
C PRO A 232 16.47 -12.21 29.86
N GLN A 233 16.22 -13.07 30.85
CA GLN A 233 17.23 -13.39 31.89
C GLN A 233 17.67 -14.86 32.00
N SER A 234 17.57 -15.68 30.95
CA SER A 234 18.18 -17.03 31.00
C SER A 234 19.62 -17.04 30.44
N GLU A 235 20.58 -16.67 31.28
CA GLU A 235 22.00 -16.98 31.09
C GLU A 235 22.26 -18.45 31.47
N SER A 236 22.35 -19.37 30.50
CA SER A 236 23.22 -20.55 30.62
C SER A 236 23.39 -21.25 29.27
N MET A 237 24.65 -21.44 28.88
CA MET A 237 25.05 -22.36 27.81
C MET A 237 24.63 -23.78 28.22
N GLY A 238 23.79 -24.41 27.40
CA GLY A 238 23.43 -25.82 27.56
C GLY A 238 21.95 -26.09 27.28
N ASN A 239 21.68 -26.44 26.02
CA ASN A 239 20.70 -27.47 25.65
C ASN A 239 19.32 -27.38 26.33
N ASN A 240 18.56 -26.33 26.05
CA ASN A 240 17.10 -26.39 25.89
C ASN A 240 16.59 -25.02 25.45
N TRP A 241 16.44 -24.84 24.14
CA TRP A 241 15.66 -23.75 23.59
C TRP A 241 14.49 -24.38 22.84
N GLU A 242 13.35 -24.54 23.53
CA GLU A 242 12.07 -24.73 22.84
C GLU A 242 11.64 -23.36 22.28
N VAL A 243 12.31 -22.98 21.18
CA VAL A 243 11.57 -22.56 19.99
C VAL A 243 10.61 -23.70 19.67
N VAL A 244 9.47 -23.43 19.05
CA VAL A 244 8.70 -24.53 18.45
C VAL A 244 9.54 -25.09 17.30
N LEU A 245 10.54 -25.88 17.67
CA LEU A 245 11.20 -26.90 16.91
C LEU A 245 10.30 -28.10 17.10
N THR A 246 9.72 -28.55 16.00
CA THR A 246 8.98 -29.78 15.95
C THR A 246 9.96 -30.91 16.27
N SER A 247 9.85 -31.44 17.49
CA SER A 247 10.76 -32.44 18.00
C SER A 247 10.46 -33.79 17.34
N TYR A 248 11.12 -34.07 16.22
CA TYR A 248 11.26 -35.44 15.73
C TYR A 248 12.22 -36.20 16.65
N GLN A 249 11.68 -37.06 17.51
CA GLN A 249 12.47 -38.09 18.20
C GLN A 249 12.57 -39.31 17.28
N PRO A 250 13.79 -39.75 16.87
CA PRO A 250 13.91 -40.98 16.11
C PRO A 250 13.49 -42.17 16.99
N PRO A 251 12.66 -43.10 16.49
CA PRO A 251 12.32 -44.30 17.25
C PRO A 251 13.57 -45.17 17.49
N PRO A 252 13.66 -45.89 18.62
CA PRO A 252 14.77 -46.78 18.91
C PRO A 252 14.89 -47.88 17.84
N PRO A 253 16.11 -48.37 17.56
CA PRO A 253 16.34 -49.33 16.48
C PRO A 253 15.60 -50.62 16.82
N THR A 254 14.49 -50.87 16.15
CA THR A 254 13.81 -52.15 16.16
C THR A 254 13.85 -52.75 14.76
N VAL A 255 14.12 -54.05 14.78
CA VAL A 255 14.49 -54.91 13.67
C VAL A 255 13.55 -54.74 12.48
N VAL A 256 14.18 -54.63 11.30
CA VAL A 256 13.60 -54.59 9.96
C VAL A 256 12.42 -55.54 9.80
N ARG A 257 11.28 -54.99 9.39
CA ARG A 257 10.34 -55.69 8.51
C ARG A 257 9.72 -54.67 7.55
N GLU A 258 9.92 -54.91 6.26
CA GLU A 258 9.52 -54.02 5.17
C GLU A 258 8.00 -54.05 4.88
N GLU A 259 7.54 -52.89 4.38
CA GLU A 259 6.31 -52.53 3.63
C GLU A 259 4.99 -52.24 4.38
N PRO A 260 4.08 -51.40 3.82
CA PRO A 260 4.18 -50.50 2.66
C PRO A 260 3.91 -48.99 2.98
N LYS A 261 4.28 -48.13 2.03
CA LYS A 261 4.01 -46.68 1.96
C LYS A 261 2.52 -46.37 2.18
N GLU A 262 2.20 -45.58 3.20
CA GLU A 262 1.02 -44.71 3.21
C GLU A 262 1.18 -43.57 4.24
N GLU A 263 0.95 -42.36 3.75
CA GLU A 263 0.77 -41.03 4.37
C GLU A 263 1.09 -40.83 5.86
N LEU A 264 2.04 -39.92 6.15
CA LEU A 264 2.20 -39.30 7.47
C LEU A 264 2.34 -37.77 7.35
N ASP A 265 1.18 -37.13 7.43
CA ASP A 265 0.83 -35.88 8.11
C ASP A 265 1.88 -34.75 8.30
N GLN A 266 1.71 -33.72 7.46
CA GLN A 266 1.43 -32.31 7.82
C GLN A 266 2.13 -31.73 9.08
N GLN A 267 3.40 -31.35 8.93
CA GLN A 267 4.02 -30.30 9.72
C GLN A 267 4.31 -29.11 8.77
N SER A 268 3.43 -28.11 8.77
CA SER A 268 3.51 -26.99 7.82
C SER A 268 4.58 -25.99 8.24
N ASP A 269 5.76 -26.04 7.63
CA ASP A 269 6.64 -24.87 7.56
C ASP A 269 5.90 -23.79 6.76
N SER A 270 5.21 -22.88 7.45
CA SER A 270 4.43 -21.85 6.80
C SER A 270 5.37 -20.81 6.19
N PHE A 271 5.91 -21.08 5.01
CA PHE A 271 6.74 -20.12 4.29
C PHE A 271 5.92 -18.88 3.90
N LEU A 272 6.57 -17.73 3.85
CA LEU A 272 6.03 -16.51 3.26
C LEU A 272 5.63 -16.75 1.80
N PRO A 273 4.63 -16.05 1.28
CA PRO A 273 4.25 -16.20 -0.11
C PRO A 273 5.30 -15.62 -1.05
N LEU A 274 5.39 -16.15 -2.27
CA LEU A 274 6.08 -15.53 -3.42
C LEU A 274 5.01 -14.95 -4.37
N PRO A 275 4.55 -13.71 -4.15
CA PRO A 275 3.40 -13.17 -4.88
C PRO A 275 3.72 -12.83 -6.34
N GLY A 276 2.95 -13.37 -7.28
CA GLY A 276 2.84 -12.87 -8.65
C GLY A 276 4.16 -12.71 -9.41
N SER A 277 4.29 -11.60 -10.15
CA SER A 277 5.49 -11.27 -10.92
C SER A 277 6.61 -10.77 -10.02
N PRO A 278 7.87 -11.08 -10.34
CA PRO A 278 9.02 -10.64 -9.55
C PRO A 278 9.13 -9.11 -9.53
N PRO A 279 9.75 -8.55 -8.47
CA PRO A 279 9.95 -7.12 -8.40
C PRO A 279 10.81 -6.60 -9.55
N LEU A 280 10.62 -5.32 -9.86
CA LEU A 280 11.35 -4.68 -10.95
C LEU A 280 12.83 -4.54 -10.58
N PRO A 281 13.77 -4.88 -11.48
CA PRO A 281 15.21 -4.89 -11.19
C PRO A 281 15.73 -3.61 -10.54
N GLY A 282 16.60 -3.75 -9.54
CA GLY A 282 17.20 -2.64 -8.78
C GLY A 282 16.64 -2.49 -7.36
N ASP A 283 16.56 -3.59 -6.61
CA ASP A 283 15.91 -3.70 -5.29
C ASP A 283 16.71 -3.09 -4.11
N GLY A 284 17.61 -2.15 -4.39
CA GLY A 284 18.22 -1.34 -3.34
C GLY A 284 17.13 -0.52 -2.63
N PRO A 285 17.20 -0.38 -1.29
CA PRO A 285 16.23 0.42 -0.55
C PRO A 285 16.24 1.88 -1.05
N LEU A 286 15.07 2.51 -0.98
CA LEU A 286 14.91 3.94 -1.25
C LEU A 286 15.82 4.75 -0.31
N PRO A 287 16.28 5.95 -0.73
CA PRO A 287 17.06 6.82 0.14
C PRO A 287 16.28 7.10 1.45
N PRO A 288 16.99 7.25 2.58
CA PRO A 288 16.35 7.61 3.85
C PRO A 288 15.68 8.96 3.70
N GLY A 289 14.49 9.12 4.26
CA GLY A 289 13.90 10.45 4.37
C GLY A 289 13.16 10.65 5.68
N ILE A 290 12.57 11.83 5.78
CA ILE A 290 12.28 12.57 7.01
C ILE A 290 11.09 11.98 7.79
N ARG A 291 11.24 11.80 9.10
CA ARG A 291 10.21 11.31 10.03
C ARG A 291 9.11 12.36 10.26
N LEU A 292 7.84 11.92 10.32
CA LEU A 292 6.66 12.79 10.52
C LEU A 292 6.74 13.61 11.82
N ASP A 293 7.41 13.09 12.84
CA ASP A 293 7.56 13.73 14.16
C ASP A 293 8.47 14.98 14.16
N SER A 294 9.08 15.29 13.01
CA SER A 294 9.96 16.47 12.84
C SER A 294 9.29 17.65 12.12
N ILE A 295 7.98 17.59 11.86
CA ILE A 295 7.21 18.72 11.35
C ILE A 295 6.80 19.60 12.55
N PRO A 296 7.32 20.83 12.69
CA PRO A 296 6.82 21.74 13.70
C PRO A 296 5.43 22.22 13.27
N ASP A 297 4.45 22.06 14.15
CA ASP A 297 3.19 22.79 14.08
C ASP A 297 3.50 24.27 14.33
N SER A 298 3.66 25.07 13.28
CA SER A 298 3.59 26.53 13.41
C SER A 298 3.01 27.16 12.16
N GLU A 299 1.79 27.65 12.33
CA GLU A 299 1.10 28.61 11.47
C GLU A 299 1.90 29.93 11.34
N GLU A 300 1.64 30.61 10.21
CA GLU A 300 1.91 32.02 9.89
C GLU A 300 3.35 32.57 10.00
N SER A 301 3.96 32.90 8.85
CA SER A 301 4.13 34.32 8.52
C SER A 301 4.59 34.53 7.07
N THR A 302 3.89 35.44 6.42
CA THR A 302 4.13 36.02 5.11
C THR A 302 5.41 36.85 5.08
N THR A 303 6.24 36.71 4.03
CA THR A 303 6.80 37.87 3.29
C THR A 303 7.51 37.44 1.99
N ASP A 304 7.24 38.22 0.94
CA ASP A 304 7.72 38.14 -0.44
C ASP A 304 9.26 38.14 -0.59
N LEU A 305 9.91 37.33 -1.43
CA LEU A 305 10.21 37.47 -2.88
C LEU A 305 11.35 36.45 -3.22
N PRO A 306 11.74 36.19 -4.48
CA PRO A 306 11.11 36.47 -5.78
C PRO A 306 10.78 35.19 -6.59
N PHE A 307 9.76 35.30 -7.43
CA PHE A 307 9.38 34.33 -8.46
C PHE A 307 10.53 34.12 -9.46
N LEU A 308 11.05 32.90 -9.58
CA LEU A 308 11.86 32.49 -10.74
C LEU A 308 10.99 31.63 -11.67
N PRO A 309 10.77 32.03 -12.94
CA PRO A 309 10.07 31.20 -13.90
C PRO A 309 11.03 30.11 -14.38
N GLY A 310 10.66 28.84 -14.17
CA GLY A 310 11.57 27.71 -14.34
C GLY A 310 10.93 26.43 -14.86
N LYS A 311 10.26 26.53 -16.02
CA LYS A 311 10.10 25.46 -17.03
C LYS A 311 9.33 24.19 -16.62
N GLU A 312 7.99 24.27 -16.72
CA GLU A 312 7.17 23.08 -16.91
C GLU A 312 7.46 22.47 -18.29
N SER A 313 8.04 21.26 -18.34
CA SER A 313 8.08 20.45 -19.54
C SER A 313 7.01 19.37 -19.44
N MET A 314 5.78 19.73 -19.83
CA MET A 314 4.72 18.77 -20.10
C MET A 314 4.81 18.28 -21.55
N GLU A 315 5.09 16.97 -21.67
CA GLU A 315 4.29 16.02 -22.45
C GLU A 315 4.00 16.37 -23.93
N GLU A 316 4.96 16.00 -24.78
CA GLU A 316 4.83 15.95 -26.23
C GLU A 316 4.28 14.56 -26.64
N VAL A 317 2.97 14.46 -26.87
CA VAL A 317 2.36 13.24 -27.42
C VAL A 317 2.41 13.33 -28.95
N THR A 318 3.21 12.49 -29.59
CA THR A 318 3.31 12.41 -31.04
C THR A 318 2.23 11.49 -31.61
N VAL A 319 1.25 12.07 -32.28
CA VAL A 319 0.24 11.33 -33.05
C VAL A 319 0.69 11.18 -34.50
N PRO A 320 0.52 9.99 -35.12
CA PRO A 320 1.14 9.61 -36.40
C PRO A 320 0.68 10.42 -37.62
N PHE A 321 -0.29 11.33 -37.47
CA PHE A 321 -0.80 12.16 -38.56
C PHE A 321 -0.71 13.67 -38.31
N PHE A 322 -0.61 14.14 -37.06
CA PHE A 322 -0.68 15.58 -36.73
C PHE A 322 0.58 16.14 -36.05
N GLY A 323 1.62 15.32 -35.83
CA GLY A 323 2.84 15.77 -35.17
C GLY A 323 2.64 16.10 -33.69
N ALA A 324 3.60 16.84 -33.12
CA ALA A 324 3.64 17.21 -31.71
C ALA A 324 2.53 18.21 -31.33
N LEU A 325 1.49 17.74 -30.64
CA LEU A 325 0.39 18.57 -30.15
C LEU A 325 0.65 19.03 -28.71
N ASN A 326 0.87 20.34 -28.52
CA ASN A 326 1.03 20.97 -27.22
C ASN A 326 -0.35 21.22 -26.57
N TRP A 327 -0.69 20.46 -25.53
CA TRP A 327 -1.99 20.57 -24.84
C TRP A 327 -2.20 21.90 -24.11
N GLN A 328 -1.14 22.56 -23.65
CA GLN A 328 -1.24 23.84 -22.93
C GLN A 328 -1.47 25.05 -23.85
N LYS A 329 -1.27 24.92 -25.17
CA LYS A 329 -1.52 26.01 -26.14
C LYS A 329 -2.92 25.97 -26.75
N LEU A 330 -3.66 24.89 -26.56
CA LEU A 330 -5.07 24.82 -26.92
C LEU A 330 -5.89 25.50 -25.82
N GLY A 331 -6.10 26.82 -25.96
CA GLY A 331 -6.92 27.57 -25.01
C GLY A 331 -8.29 26.92 -24.81
N MET A 332 -8.87 27.06 -23.60
CA MET A 332 -10.19 26.53 -23.23
C MET A 332 -11.28 26.66 -24.31
N PRO A 333 -11.36 27.76 -25.10
CA PRO A 333 -12.31 27.85 -26.20
C PRO A 333 -12.02 26.89 -27.36
N VAL A 334 -10.75 26.74 -27.76
CA VAL A 334 -10.36 25.86 -28.87
C VAL A 334 -10.56 24.40 -28.51
N PHE A 335 -10.25 24.03 -27.27
CA PHE A 335 -10.54 22.68 -26.76
C PHE A 335 -12.05 22.40 -26.72
N THR A 336 -12.85 23.35 -26.23
CA THR A 336 -14.32 23.24 -26.23
C THR A 336 -14.88 23.13 -27.64
N ILE A 337 -14.34 23.89 -28.59
CA ILE A 337 -14.70 23.80 -30.01
C ILE A 337 -14.34 22.43 -30.58
N MET A 338 -13.15 21.89 -30.28
CA MET A 338 -12.73 20.58 -30.77
C MET A 338 -13.58 19.44 -30.21
N ILE A 339 -13.90 19.45 -28.91
CA ILE A 339 -14.81 18.46 -28.32
C ILE A 339 -16.23 18.61 -28.88
N GLY A 340 -16.75 19.84 -28.97
CA GLY A 340 -18.07 20.09 -29.55
C GLY A 340 -18.16 19.67 -31.01
N LEU A 341 -17.08 19.83 -31.77
CA LEU A 341 -16.99 19.38 -33.17
C LEU A 341 -16.89 17.86 -33.22
N ALA A 342 -16.07 17.22 -32.40
CA ALA A 342 -15.97 15.76 -32.32
C ALA A 342 -17.32 15.11 -31.93
N ASP A 343 -18.04 15.68 -30.96
CA ASP A 343 -19.38 15.24 -30.57
C ASP A 343 -20.42 15.53 -31.67
N GLY A 344 -20.25 16.63 -32.42
CA GLY A 344 -21.06 16.96 -33.59
C GLY A 344 -20.90 15.96 -34.75
N PHE A 345 -19.73 15.34 -34.90
CA PHE A 345 -19.46 14.24 -35.85
C PHE A 345 -19.90 12.86 -35.32
N ASN A 346 -20.87 12.81 -34.41
CA ASN A 346 -21.49 11.55 -34.00
C ASN A 346 -22.30 10.93 -35.16
N PRO A 347 -22.03 9.66 -35.53
CA PRO A 347 -22.74 9.00 -36.63
C PRO A 347 -24.26 9.07 -36.46
N CYS A 348 -24.78 8.96 -35.23
CA CYS A 348 -26.20 9.06 -34.93
C CYS A 348 -26.78 10.44 -35.30
N ALA A 349 -26.09 11.53 -34.94
CA ALA A 349 -26.52 12.89 -35.25
C ALA A 349 -26.51 13.18 -36.75
N MET A 350 -25.51 12.66 -37.46
CA MET A 350 -25.38 12.83 -38.92
C MET A 350 -26.51 12.12 -39.67
N TRP A 351 -26.90 10.91 -39.28
CA TRP A 351 -28.01 10.19 -39.92
C TRP A 351 -29.36 10.90 -39.74
N VAL A 352 -29.62 11.44 -38.56
CA VAL A 352 -30.87 12.18 -38.29
C VAL A 352 -30.91 13.49 -39.08
N LEU A 353 -29.78 14.19 -39.20
CA LEU A 353 -29.70 15.43 -39.97
C LEU A 353 -29.90 15.20 -41.48
N LEU A 354 -29.35 14.12 -42.03
CA LEU A 354 -29.58 13.72 -43.42
C LEU A 354 -31.05 13.35 -43.66
N PHE A 355 -31.67 12.65 -42.73
CA PHE A 355 -33.10 12.32 -42.80
C PHE A 355 -33.96 13.59 -42.80
N LEU A 356 -33.70 14.52 -41.88
CA LEU A 356 -34.39 15.81 -41.83
C LEU A 356 -34.21 16.59 -43.15
N LEU A 357 -32.97 16.69 -43.64
CA LEU A 357 -32.66 17.40 -44.87
C LEU A 357 -33.39 16.78 -46.07
N SER A 358 -33.46 15.44 -46.17
CA SER A 358 -34.20 14.75 -47.23
C SER A 358 -35.69 15.08 -47.23
N ILE A 359 -36.30 15.25 -46.06
CA ILE A 359 -37.71 15.65 -45.94
C ILE A 359 -37.89 17.11 -46.34
N LEU A 360 -36.97 17.99 -45.95
CA LEU A 360 -37.04 19.42 -46.23
C LEU A 360 -36.82 19.75 -47.72
N VAL A 361 -35.94 19.02 -48.42
CA VAL A 361 -35.68 19.23 -49.85
C VAL A 361 -36.90 18.95 -50.72
N ASN A 362 -37.80 18.06 -50.28
CA ASN A 362 -39.01 17.73 -51.02
C ASN A 362 -40.20 18.67 -50.71
N LEU A 363 -40.03 19.58 -49.74
CA LEU A 363 -41.03 20.58 -49.37
C LEU A 363 -40.79 21.88 -50.14
N LYS A 364 -41.72 22.26 -51.02
CA LYS A 364 -41.60 23.49 -51.84
C LYS A 364 -42.01 24.78 -51.12
N ASP A 365 -42.51 24.70 -49.89
CA ASP A 365 -43.08 25.83 -49.14
C ASP A 365 -42.22 26.18 -47.92
N ARG A 366 -41.72 27.42 -47.88
CA ARG A 366 -40.85 27.94 -46.81
C ARG A 366 -41.50 27.91 -45.43
N ARG A 367 -42.82 28.07 -45.34
CA ARG A 367 -43.54 28.01 -44.04
C ARG A 367 -43.57 26.59 -43.49
N LYS A 368 -43.75 25.60 -44.37
CA LYS A 368 -43.73 24.18 -44.00
C LYS A 368 -42.32 23.72 -43.63
N ILE A 369 -41.31 24.18 -44.37
CA ILE A 369 -39.90 23.96 -44.01
C ILE A 369 -39.61 24.48 -42.60
N LEU A 370 -40.00 25.73 -42.29
CA LEU A 370 -39.76 26.33 -40.98
C LEU A 370 -40.52 25.60 -39.86
N ALA A 371 -41.77 25.19 -40.12
CA ALA A 371 -42.56 24.44 -39.14
C ALA A 371 -41.91 23.08 -38.83
N VAL A 372 -41.54 22.31 -39.86
CA VAL A 372 -40.94 20.98 -39.68
C VAL A 372 -39.55 21.07 -39.01
N ALA A 373 -38.68 21.95 -39.50
CA ALA A 373 -37.36 22.16 -38.91
C ALA A 373 -37.46 22.71 -37.48
N GLY A 374 -38.37 23.66 -37.24
CA GLY A 374 -38.60 24.25 -35.93
C GLY A 374 -39.09 23.26 -34.89
N THR A 375 -40.09 22.43 -35.24
CA THR A 375 -40.58 21.36 -34.35
C THR A 375 -39.49 20.35 -34.05
N PHE A 376 -38.70 19.95 -35.05
CA PHE A 376 -37.58 19.03 -34.86
C PHE A 376 -36.54 19.58 -33.86
N VAL A 377 -36.11 20.83 -34.03
CA VAL A 377 -35.13 21.48 -33.14
C VAL A 377 -35.70 21.64 -31.72
N LEU A 378 -36.96 22.05 -31.59
CA LEU A 378 -37.61 22.25 -30.30
C LEU A 378 -37.73 20.93 -29.52
N VAL A 379 -38.21 19.86 -30.14
CA VAL A 379 -38.35 18.56 -29.50
C VAL A 379 -36.99 17.98 -29.11
N SER A 380 -36.00 18.08 -30.01
CA SER A 380 -34.63 17.62 -29.73
C SER A 380 -33.99 18.38 -28.57
N GLY A 381 -34.19 19.71 -28.52
CA GLY A 381 -33.70 20.55 -27.44
C GLY A 381 -34.33 20.21 -26.09
N VAL A 382 -35.66 20.02 -26.04
CA VAL A 382 -36.36 19.61 -24.82
C VAL A 382 -35.90 18.24 -24.34
N ALA A 383 -35.75 17.26 -25.23
CA ALA A 383 -35.28 15.92 -24.89
C ALA A 383 -33.84 15.94 -24.34
N TYR A 384 -32.94 16.68 -25.01
CA TYR A 384 -31.55 16.82 -24.56
C TYR A 384 -31.44 17.53 -23.20
N PHE A 385 -32.21 18.60 -23.02
CA PHE A 385 -32.29 19.29 -21.74
C PHE A 385 -32.79 18.38 -20.62
N ALA A 386 -33.87 17.63 -20.87
CA ALA A 386 -34.41 16.69 -19.88
C ALA A 386 -33.41 15.58 -19.52
N PHE A 387 -32.67 15.06 -20.50
CA PHE A 387 -31.63 14.05 -20.28
C PHE A 387 -30.50 14.60 -19.41
N MET A 388 -29.95 15.78 -19.76
CA MET A 388 -28.88 16.41 -18.99
C MET A 388 -29.33 16.81 -17.58
N ALA A 389 -30.55 17.33 -17.43
CA ALA A 389 -31.13 17.66 -16.14
C ALA A 389 -31.34 16.41 -15.27
N THR A 390 -31.82 15.31 -15.86
CA THR A 390 -32.00 14.04 -15.13
C THR A 390 -30.67 13.50 -14.64
N TRP A 391 -29.65 13.50 -15.49
CA TRP A 391 -28.31 13.02 -15.15
C TRP A 391 -27.66 13.86 -14.05
N LEU A 392 -27.79 15.18 -14.11
CA LEU A 392 -27.30 16.10 -13.08
C LEU A 392 -28.00 15.86 -11.73
N ASN A 393 -29.33 15.68 -11.73
CA ASN A 393 -30.07 15.38 -10.51
C ASN A 393 -29.70 14.01 -9.92
N VAL A 394 -29.44 13.00 -10.76
CA VAL A 394 -28.94 11.69 -10.33
C VAL A 394 -27.57 11.82 -9.67
N PHE A 395 -26.65 12.61 -10.23
CA PHE A 395 -25.35 12.84 -9.60
C PHE A 395 -25.41 13.62 -8.31
N LEU A 396 -26.30 14.62 -8.22
CA LEU A 396 -26.53 15.34 -6.97
C LEU A 396 -27.12 14.41 -5.90
N PHE A 397 -28.08 13.56 -6.27
CA PHE A 397 -28.69 12.58 -5.36
C PHE A 397 -27.68 11.54 -4.85
N ILE A 398 -26.85 10.97 -5.74
CA ILE A 398 -25.76 10.06 -5.37
C ILE A 398 -24.71 10.78 -4.51
N GLY A 399 -24.44 12.06 -4.79
CA GLY A 399 -23.54 12.90 -4.00
C GLY A 399 -24.04 13.11 -2.57
N GLU A 400 -25.34 13.32 -2.39
CA GLU A 400 -25.95 13.54 -1.08
C GLU A 400 -26.06 12.23 -0.28
N LEU A 401 -26.39 11.11 -0.93
CA LEU A 401 -26.33 9.77 -0.34
C LEU A 401 -24.92 9.33 0.06
N ARG A 402 -23.87 10.00 -0.44
CA ARG A 402 -22.49 9.78 -0.04
C ARG A 402 -22.06 10.66 1.14
N ARG A 403 -22.81 11.73 1.45
CA ARG A 403 -22.54 12.63 2.59
C ARG A 403 -23.34 12.29 3.85
N ALA A 404 -24.54 11.72 3.70
CA ALA A 404 -25.30 11.09 4.78
C ALA A 404 -24.75 9.69 5.09
#